data_AF-A0A098G4N3-F1
#
_entry.id   AF-A0A098G4N3-F1
#
_cell.length_a   1.000
_cell.length_b   1.000
_cell.length_c   1.000
_cell.angle_alpha   90.00
_cell.angle_beta   90.00
_cell.angle_gamma   90.00
#
_symmetry.space_group_name_H-M   'P 1'
#
loop_
_entity.id
_entity.type
_entity.pdbx_description
1 polymer ?
#
loop_
_entity_poly.entity_id
_entity_poly.type
_entity_poly.pdbx_seq_one_letter_code
_entity_poly.pdbx_strand_id
1 'polypeptide(L)'
;MNNKIKLIAIALCTTNLSSCVMDDDGFNSSYARYYTYESSSSYPSMNYQMNHYNYKERPGQGVSVPDSYHVGEFHSPVSFKDRDRDWVSSQNPQGYTIEVADDDKAAKVAQKLYKAPKSDRMAEVRYQRNGKSYYKGVYGTYDNAEAAQKALDALPPEVKQGAGIKNWGSIQNNLNNY
;
A
#
# COMPACT_ATOMS: atom_id res chain seq x y z
N MET A 1 29.56 -47.26 42.63
CA MET A 1 28.16 -46.80 42.46
C MET A 1 28.21 -45.28 42.45
N ASN A 2 28.12 -44.55 41.33
CA ASN A 2 26.85 -44.27 40.63
C ASN A 2 27.06 -43.58 39.25
N ASN A 3 27.99 -44.07 38.42
CA ASN A 3 28.07 -43.61 37.01
C ASN A 3 26.81 -44.01 36.20
N LYS A 4 26.07 -45.02 36.68
CA LYS A 4 24.77 -45.42 36.11
C LYS A 4 23.65 -44.39 36.39
N ILE A 5 23.76 -43.59 37.46
CA ILE A 5 22.73 -42.57 37.80
C ILE A 5 22.88 -41.32 36.92
N LYS A 6 24.11 -40.94 36.55
CA LYS A 6 24.35 -39.80 35.64
C LYS A 6 23.86 -40.06 34.21
N LEU A 7 23.92 -41.32 33.75
CA LEU A 7 23.39 -41.70 32.43
C LEU A 7 21.85 -41.71 32.38
N ILE A 8 21.19 -42.01 33.51
CA ILE A 8 19.72 -41.98 33.61
C ILE A 8 19.19 -40.53 33.54
N ALA A 9 19.93 -39.56 34.10
CA ALA A 9 19.52 -38.15 34.10
C ALA A 9 19.58 -37.49 32.70
N ILE A 10 20.44 -37.98 31.80
CA ILE A 10 20.57 -37.43 30.43
C ILE A 10 19.49 -38.02 29.49
N ALA A 11 19.06 -39.26 29.73
CA ALA A 11 18.04 -39.93 28.92
C ALA A 11 16.61 -39.41 29.15
N LEU A 12 16.34 -38.73 30.26
CA LEU A 12 15.02 -38.16 30.58
C LEU A 12 14.73 -36.83 29.88
N CYS A 13 15.72 -36.22 29.23
CA CYS A 13 15.54 -34.93 28.54
C CYS A 13 15.09 -35.04 27.07
N THR A 14 15.05 -36.24 26.48
CA THR A 14 14.81 -36.41 25.03
C THR A 14 13.45 -36.97 24.64
N THR A 15 12.54 -37.25 25.59
CA THR A 15 11.26 -37.93 25.29
C THR A 15 10.01 -37.04 25.31
N ASN A 16 10.14 -35.71 25.34
CA ASN A 16 8.98 -34.81 25.26
C ASN A 16 8.80 -34.11 23.90
N LEU A 17 9.02 -34.83 22.80
CA LEU A 17 8.58 -34.40 21.48
C LEU A 17 7.68 -35.47 20.88
N SER A 18 6.41 -35.44 21.24
CA SER A 18 5.37 -36.16 20.50
C SER A 18 4.20 -35.22 20.24
N SER A 19 3.99 -35.06 18.94
CA SER A 19 2.98 -34.30 18.21
C SER A 19 1.56 -34.49 18.75
N CYS A 20 0.84 -33.38 18.94
CA CYS A 20 -0.60 -33.40 18.83
C CYS A 20 -0.95 -33.41 17.33
N VAL A 21 -1.32 -34.57 16.80
CA VAL A 21 -2.11 -34.70 15.58
C VAL A 21 -3.56 -34.59 16.02
N MET A 22 -4.30 -33.65 15.44
CA MET A 22 -5.77 -33.65 15.44
C MET A 22 -6.20 -34.07 14.05
N ASP A 23 -6.73 -35.28 13.96
CA ASP A 23 -7.58 -35.72 12.86
C ASP A 23 -8.97 -35.10 13.08
N ASP A 24 -9.51 -34.44 12.05
CA ASP A 24 -10.96 -34.39 11.85
C ASP A 24 -11.22 -34.64 10.35
N ASP A 25 -12.11 -35.60 10.14
CA ASP A 25 -12.44 -36.27 8.90
C ASP A 25 -13.36 -35.41 8.02
N GLY A 26 -13.16 -35.45 6.69
CA GLY A 26 -14.24 -35.14 5.74
C GLY A 26 -13.83 -34.41 4.47
N PHE A 27 -13.52 -35.18 3.43
CA PHE A 27 -13.41 -34.73 2.04
C PHE A 27 -14.68 -33.97 1.56
N ASN A 28 -14.53 -32.76 0.99
CA ASN A 28 -14.81 -32.51 -0.45
C ASN A 28 -14.22 -31.17 -0.94
N SER A 29 -13.72 -31.24 -2.18
CA SER A 29 -13.02 -30.25 -2.98
C SER A 29 -13.92 -29.10 -3.47
N SER A 30 -13.44 -27.85 -3.37
CA SER A 30 -13.43 -26.90 -4.50
C SER A 30 -12.80 -25.55 -4.14
N TYR A 31 -11.74 -25.22 -4.87
CA TYR A 31 -11.11 -23.91 -5.08
C TYR A 31 -11.87 -22.65 -4.61
N ALA A 32 -11.31 -21.95 -3.62
CA ALA A 32 -11.27 -20.48 -3.54
C ALA A 32 -10.34 -20.04 -2.38
N ARG A 33 -9.05 -19.78 -2.65
CA ARG A 33 -8.19 -19.10 -1.67
C ARG A 33 -8.22 -17.59 -1.92
N TYR A 34 -9.02 -16.91 -1.10
CA TYR A 34 -8.89 -15.51 -0.78
C TYR A 34 -7.62 -15.34 0.09
N TYR A 35 -6.77 -14.37 -0.22
CA TYR A 35 -5.55 -14.11 0.54
C TYR A 35 -5.91 -13.57 1.93
N THR A 36 -5.90 -14.45 2.94
CA THR A 36 -5.73 -14.05 4.34
C THR A 36 -4.24 -14.00 4.62
N TYR A 37 -3.65 -12.79 4.66
CA TYR A 37 -2.29 -12.63 5.16
C TYR A 37 -2.35 -12.57 6.68
N GLU A 38 -1.93 -13.68 7.25
CA GLU A 38 -1.51 -13.91 8.62
C GLU A 38 -0.70 -12.71 9.16
N SER A 39 -1.26 -11.96 10.11
CA SER A 39 -0.54 -10.86 10.74
C SER A 39 0.44 -11.43 11.76
N SER A 40 1.71 -11.57 11.37
CA SER A 40 2.81 -11.59 12.34
C SER A 40 2.96 -10.16 12.90
N SER A 41 2.18 -9.91 13.95
CA SER A 41 2.14 -8.66 14.69
C SER A 41 3.43 -8.47 15.51
N SER A 42 4.18 -7.40 15.20
CA SER A 42 5.31 -6.90 16.00
C SER A 42 4.97 -5.62 16.78
N TYR A 43 3.70 -5.41 17.13
CA TYR A 43 3.27 -4.31 18.00
C TYR A 43 2.48 -4.85 19.20
N PRO A 44 2.64 -4.22 20.39
CA PRO A 44 2.25 -4.82 21.66
C PRO A 44 0.73 -5.00 21.72
N SER A 45 0.30 -6.25 21.90
CA SER A 45 -1.11 -6.58 22.13
C SER A 45 -1.50 -6.13 23.54
N MET A 46 -2.22 -5.00 23.62
CA MET A 46 -2.94 -4.65 24.83
C MET A 46 -4.15 -5.59 24.98
N ASN A 47 -4.14 -6.31 26.10
CA ASN A 47 -5.12 -7.30 26.50
C ASN A 47 -6.45 -6.61 26.85
N TYR A 48 -7.38 -6.55 25.88
CA TYR A 48 -8.74 -6.08 26.15
C TYR A 48 -9.62 -7.29 26.49
N GLN A 49 -9.87 -7.44 27.79
CA GLN A 49 -10.89 -8.31 28.34
C GLN A 49 -12.25 -7.93 27.73
N MET A 50 -12.81 -8.85 26.94
CA MET A 50 -14.05 -8.65 26.19
C MET A 50 -15.24 -8.59 27.15
N ASN A 51 -15.62 -7.39 27.57
CA ASN A 51 -16.93 -7.16 28.18
C ASN A 51 -17.96 -7.05 27.07
N HIS A 52 -18.86 -8.03 26.98
CA HIS A 52 -20.02 -8.02 26.08
C HIS A 52 -20.97 -6.86 26.46
N TYR A 53 -20.71 -5.67 25.91
CA TYR A 53 -21.69 -4.60 25.89
C TYR A 53 -22.69 -4.88 24.77
N ASN A 54 -23.94 -5.10 25.19
CA ASN A 54 -25.10 -5.28 24.35
C ASN A 54 -25.33 -3.98 23.53
N TYR A 55 -24.76 -3.93 22.32
CA TYR A 55 -24.85 -2.77 21.44
C TYR A 55 -26.24 -2.76 20.81
N LYS A 56 -27.17 -2.00 21.40
CA LYS A 56 -28.42 -1.64 20.73
C LYS A 56 -28.06 -0.79 19.52
N GLU A 57 -28.25 -1.34 18.33
CA GLU A 57 -28.15 -0.63 17.06
C GLU A 57 -28.99 0.66 17.14
N ARG A 58 -28.29 1.80 17.16
CA ARG A 58 -28.90 3.11 16.95
C ARG A 58 -28.70 3.46 15.47
N PRO A 59 -29.73 3.96 14.79
CA PRO A 59 -29.64 4.33 13.38
C PRO A 59 -28.51 5.35 13.21
N GLY A 60 -27.59 5.02 12.30
CA GLY A 60 -26.32 5.72 12.11
C GLY A 60 -26.53 7.21 11.84
N GLN A 61 -26.08 8.04 12.78
CA GLN A 61 -25.87 9.46 12.50
C GLN A 61 -24.68 9.56 11.55
N GLY A 62 -24.95 9.94 10.31
CA GLY A 62 -23.91 10.18 9.31
C GLY A 62 -22.96 11.27 9.80
N VAL A 63 -21.73 10.88 10.13
CA VAL A 63 -20.66 11.82 10.48
C VAL A 63 -20.13 12.40 9.17
N SER A 64 -20.38 13.68 8.94
CA SER A 64 -19.80 14.41 7.81
C SER A 64 -18.33 14.69 8.12
N VAL A 65 -17.45 13.86 7.57
CA VAL A 65 -16.02 14.13 7.55
C VAL A 65 -15.71 15.13 6.41
N PRO A 66 -14.87 16.15 6.66
CA PRO A 66 -14.41 17.07 5.62
C PRO A 66 -13.73 16.32 4.47
N ASP A 67 -13.74 16.88 3.26
CA ASP A 67 -13.15 16.29 2.04
C ASP A 67 -11.66 15.91 2.17
N SER A 68 -10.97 16.34 3.24
CA SER A 68 -9.62 15.90 3.59
C SER A 68 -9.54 14.46 4.11
N TYR A 69 -10.67 13.82 4.42
CA TYR A 69 -10.76 12.43 4.85
C TYR A 69 -11.57 11.61 3.83
N HIS A 70 -10.86 10.97 2.91
CA HIS A 70 -11.47 9.99 2.01
C HIS A 70 -11.40 8.60 2.63
N VAL A 71 -12.56 7.97 2.72
CA VAL A 71 -12.69 6.64 3.26
C VAL A 71 -12.80 5.61 2.12
N GLY A 72 -12.18 4.44 2.32
CA GLY A 72 -12.37 3.28 1.42
C GLY A 72 -13.76 2.65 1.59
N GLU A 73 -14.03 1.55 0.88
CA GLU A 73 -15.31 0.81 0.86
C GLU A 73 -15.87 0.45 2.25
N PHE A 74 -15.00 0.34 3.25
CA PHE A 74 -15.34 0.06 4.67
C PHE A 74 -15.31 1.27 5.60
N HIS A 75 -15.33 2.49 5.07
CA HIS A 75 -15.20 3.72 5.87
C HIS A 75 -13.84 3.89 6.61
N SER A 76 -12.82 3.09 6.26
CA SER A 76 -11.47 3.23 6.81
C SER A 76 -10.67 4.30 6.05
N PRO A 77 -9.94 5.19 6.75
CA PRO A 77 -9.11 6.20 6.09
C PRO A 77 -8.01 5.52 5.26
N VAL A 78 -7.99 5.78 3.96
CA VAL A 78 -6.85 5.40 3.10
C VAL A 78 -5.83 6.53 3.12
N SER A 79 -4.55 6.20 3.31
CA SER A 79 -3.48 7.19 3.22
C SER A 79 -3.48 7.80 1.81
N PHE A 80 -3.26 9.11 1.70
CA PHE A 80 -3.08 9.77 0.40
C PHE A 80 -2.02 9.06 -0.46
N LYS A 81 -0.99 8.50 0.16
CA LYS A 81 0.07 7.75 -0.52
C LYS A 81 -0.44 6.44 -1.14
N ASP A 82 -1.30 5.73 -0.42
CA ASP A 82 -1.89 4.48 -0.92
C ASP A 82 -2.87 4.77 -2.05
N ARG A 83 -3.73 5.78 -1.87
CA ARG A 83 -4.67 6.24 -2.91
C ARG A 83 -3.95 6.66 -4.19
N ASP A 84 -2.87 7.41 -4.05
CA ASP A 84 -2.07 7.91 -5.18
C ASP A 84 -1.34 6.76 -5.87
N ARG A 85 -0.74 5.83 -5.11
CA ARG A 85 -0.15 4.60 -5.66
C ARG A 85 -1.18 3.77 -6.41
N ASP A 86 -2.33 3.49 -5.80
CA ASP A 86 -3.36 2.62 -6.36
C ASP A 86 -3.94 3.24 -7.64
N TRP A 87 -4.14 4.57 -7.66
CA TRP A 87 -4.52 5.28 -8.86
C TRP A 87 -3.47 5.15 -9.97
N VAL A 88 -2.18 5.36 -9.67
CA VAL A 88 -1.11 5.20 -10.67
C VAL A 88 -1.02 3.76 -11.19
N SER A 89 -1.17 2.78 -10.31
CA SER A 89 -1.16 1.35 -10.67
C SER A 89 -2.37 0.95 -11.53
N SER A 90 -3.50 1.66 -11.43
CA SER A 90 -4.71 1.36 -12.21
C SER A 90 -4.71 1.96 -13.62
N GLN A 91 -3.72 2.79 -13.98
CA GLN A 91 -3.69 3.45 -15.28
C GLN A 91 -3.31 2.50 -16.41
N ASN A 92 -3.81 2.77 -17.63
CA ASN A 92 -3.43 2.01 -18.81
C ASN A 92 -1.92 2.19 -19.10
N PRO A 93 -1.10 1.12 -19.08
CA PRO A 93 0.35 1.23 -19.29
C PRO A 93 0.76 1.82 -20.65
N GLN A 94 -0.10 1.72 -21.66
CA GLN A 94 0.08 2.28 -23.01
C GLN A 94 -0.30 3.77 -23.08
N GLY A 95 -1.00 4.29 -22.07
CA GLY A 95 -1.38 5.70 -21.98
C GLY A 95 -0.22 6.58 -21.52
N TYR A 96 -0.46 7.89 -21.60
CA TYR A 96 0.50 8.93 -21.31
C TYR A 96 0.11 9.74 -20.05
N THR A 97 1.10 10.31 -19.40
CA THR A 97 0.97 11.28 -18.31
C THR A 97 2.09 12.31 -18.40
N ILE A 98 1.98 13.38 -17.63
CA ILE A 98 3.03 14.39 -17.49
C ILE A 98 3.72 14.16 -16.15
N GLU A 99 5.01 13.83 -16.20
CA GLU A 99 5.89 13.88 -15.04
C GLU A 99 6.28 15.33 -14.80
N VAL A 100 5.82 15.94 -13.72
CA VAL A 100 6.12 17.35 -13.39
C VAL A 100 7.39 17.51 -12.55
N ALA A 101 7.80 16.44 -11.87
CA ALA A 101 8.94 16.44 -10.97
C ALA A 101 9.48 15.02 -10.74
N ASP A 102 10.79 14.93 -10.57
CA ASP A 102 11.53 13.73 -10.13
C ASP A 102 12.66 14.21 -9.20
N ASP A 103 12.58 13.90 -7.90
CA ASP A 103 13.55 14.36 -6.90
C ASP A 103 13.68 13.35 -5.73
N ASP A 104 14.78 13.39 -4.99
CA ASP A 104 14.99 12.55 -3.80
C ASP A 104 14.21 13.07 -2.57
N LYS A 105 13.66 14.28 -2.66
CA LYS A 105 12.82 14.90 -1.62
C LYS A 105 11.36 15.01 -2.04
N ALA A 106 10.49 14.26 -1.37
CA ALA A 106 9.04 14.35 -1.51
C ALA A 106 8.50 15.80 -1.45
N ALA A 107 8.98 16.60 -0.49
CA ALA A 107 8.51 17.98 -0.32
C ALA A 107 8.68 18.86 -1.57
N LYS A 108 9.75 18.67 -2.36
CA LYS A 108 9.95 19.42 -3.61
C LYS A 108 8.99 18.98 -4.71
N VAL A 109 8.71 17.68 -4.77
CA VAL A 109 7.73 17.10 -5.70
C VAL A 109 6.33 17.63 -5.38
N ALA A 110 5.92 17.55 -4.10
CA ALA A 110 4.67 18.10 -3.62
C ALA A 110 4.53 19.62 -3.91
N GLN A 111 5.59 20.41 -3.71
CA GLN A 111 5.57 21.85 -4.02
C GLN A 111 5.33 22.12 -5.51
N LYS A 112 5.92 21.32 -6.40
CA LYS A 112 5.66 21.43 -7.84
C LYS A 112 4.25 21.01 -8.21
N LEU A 113 3.75 19.90 -7.65
CA LEU A 113 2.37 19.44 -7.84
C LEU A 113 1.35 20.46 -7.34
N TYR A 114 1.62 21.14 -6.22
CA TYR A 114 0.73 22.17 -5.68
C TYR A 114 0.53 23.36 -6.62
N LYS A 115 1.55 23.67 -7.43
CA LYS A 115 1.51 24.73 -8.45
C LYS A 115 0.86 24.28 -9.75
N ALA A 116 0.66 22.97 -9.95
CA ALA A 116 -0.05 22.47 -11.11
C ALA A 116 -1.55 22.83 -11.02
N PRO A 117 -2.22 23.03 -12.15
CA PRO A 117 -3.66 23.20 -12.18
C PRO A 117 -4.36 22.02 -11.50
N LYS A 118 -5.48 22.26 -10.81
CA LYS A 118 -6.30 21.20 -10.20
C LYS A 118 -7.37 20.66 -11.15
N SER A 119 -7.23 20.90 -12.45
CA SER A 119 -8.21 20.46 -13.45
C SER A 119 -8.16 18.95 -13.67
N ASP A 120 -6.99 18.34 -13.46
CA ASP A 120 -6.79 16.90 -13.62
C ASP A 120 -6.27 16.24 -12.35
N ARG A 121 -6.37 14.90 -12.33
CA ARG A 121 -5.84 14.09 -11.25
C ARG A 121 -4.32 14.16 -11.23
N MET A 122 -3.77 14.27 -10.04
CA MET A 122 -2.34 14.30 -9.78
C MET A 122 -1.98 13.31 -8.69
N ALA A 123 -0.74 12.82 -8.70
CA ALA A 123 -0.25 11.92 -7.68
C ALA A 123 1.24 12.11 -7.41
N GLU A 124 1.62 11.91 -6.16
CA GLU A 124 3.02 11.72 -5.77
C GLU A 124 3.26 10.23 -5.53
N VAL A 125 4.27 9.68 -6.22
CA VAL A 125 4.64 8.26 -6.07
C VAL A 125 6.10 8.10 -5.69
N ARG A 126 6.35 7.22 -4.72
CA ARG A 126 7.70 6.86 -4.26
C ARG A 126 8.20 5.64 -5.02
N TYR A 127 9.43 5.71 -5.48
CA TYR A 127 10.15 4.59 -6.10
C TYR A 127 11.58 4.48 -5.56
N GLN A 128 12.24 3.37 -5.83
CA GLN A 128 13.63 3.14 -5.43
C GLN A 128 14.53 3.17 -6.67
N ARG A 129 15.70 3.82 -6.54
CA ARG A 129 16.77 3.78 -7.54
C ARG A 129 18.09 3.66 -6.79
N ASN A 130 18.87 2.63 -7.09
CA ASN A 130 20.17 2.36 -6.47
C ASN A 130 20.12 2.33 -4.92
N GLY A 131 19.08 1.72 -4.35
CA GLY A 131 18.89 1.63 -2.91
C GLY A 131 18.51 2.95 -2.21
N LYS A 132 18.28 4.03 -2.97
CA LYS A 132 17.78 5.32 -2.47
C LYS A 132 16.36 5.56 -2.94
N SER A 133 15.56 6.18 -2.07
CA SER A 133 14.19 6.55 -2.38
C SER A 133 14.13 7.86 -3.14
N TYR A 134 13.32 7.86 -4.18
CA TYR A 134 13.00 9.01 -5.01
C TYR A 134 11.49 9.14 -5.13
N TYR A 135 11.05 10.32 -5.55
CA TYR A 135 9.65 10.68 -5.65
C TYR A 135 9.40 11.27 -7.03
N LYS A 136 8.30 10.85 -7.65
CA LYS A 136 7.80 11.40 -8.92
C LYS A 136 6.46 12.06 -8.69
N GLY A 137 6.29 13.23 -9.28
CA GLY A 137 5.00 13.89 -9.39
C GLY A 137 4.44 13.67 -10.79
N VAL A 138 3.25 13.08 -10.88
CA VAL A 138 2.56 12.85 -12.16
C VAL A 138 1.25 13.64 -12.21
N TYR A 139 0.88 14.04 -13.42
CA TYR A 139 -0.25 14.92 -13.68
C TYR A 139 -1.03 14.48 -14.93
N GLY A 140 -2.31 14.17 -14.72
CA GLY A 140 -3.28 13.78 -15.75
C GLY A 140 -3.03 12.41 -16.36
N THR A 141 -4.04 11.92 -17.09
CA THR A 141 -4.00 10.70 -17.89
C THR A 141 -4.47 11.04 -19.29
N TYR A 142 -3.69 10.67 -20.30
CA TYR A 142 -3.94 11.01 -21.70
C TYR A 142 -3.81 9.77 -22.59
N ASP A 143 -4.69 9.63 -23.56
CA ASP A 143 -4.71 8.45 -24.44
C ASP A 143 -3.60 8.46 -25.49
N ASN A 144 -3.10 9.66 -25.84
CA ASN A 144 -2.07 9.84 -26.86
C ASN A 144 -1.09 10.96 -26.49
N ALA A 145 0.07 10.94 -27.16
CA ALA A 145 1.15 11.89 -26.90
C ALA A 145 0.77 13.34 -27.23
N GLU A 146 -0.09 13.56 -28.22
CA GLU A 146 -0.52 14.91 -28.65
C GLU A 146 -1.39 15.59 -27.59
N ALA A 147 -2.32 14.85 -26.98
CA ALA A 147 -3.13 15.31 -25.86
C ALA A 147 -2.25 15.64 -24.64
N ALA A 148 -1.28 14.78 -24.33
CA ALA A 148 -0.31 15.03 -23.26
C ALA A 148 0.56 16.27 -23.55
N GLN A 149 0.96 16.49 -24.81
CA GLN A 149 1.73 17.67 -25.22
C GLN A 149 0.91 18.94 -25.09
N LYS A 150 -0.34 18.94 -25.55
CA LYS A 150 -1.25 20.07 -25.38
C LYS A 150 -1.46 20.42 -23.91
N ALA A 151 -1.61 19.40 -23.04
CA ALA A 151 -1.73 19.62 -21.61
C ALA A 151 -0.44 20.15 -20.98
N LEU A 152 0.73 19.63 -21.39
CA LEU A 152 2.04 20.13 -20.96
C LEU A 152 2.25 21.60 -21.37
N ASP A 153 1.77 21.99 -22.55
CA ASP A 153 1.86 23.36 -23.04
C ASP A 153 0.92 24.33 -22.31
N ALA A 154 -0.19 23.83 -21.78
CA ALA A 154 -1.13 24.59 -20.95
C ALA A 154 -0.68 24.72 -19.48
N LEU A 155 0.35 23.99 -19.06
CA LEU A 155 0.87 24.10 -17.69
C LEU A 155 1.54 25.46 -17.44
N PRO A 156 1.45 25.99 -16.20
CA PRO A 156 2.17 27.18 -15.80
C PRO A 156 3.69 27.05 -16.06
N PRO A 157 4.39 28.11 -16.48
CA PRO A 157 5.82 28.05 -16.81
C PRO A 157 6.69 27.42 -15.71
N GLU A 158 6.35 27.68 -14.44
CA GLU A 158 7.05 27.15 -13.27
C GLU A 158 6.96 25.62 -13.14
N VAL A 159 5.84 25.03 -13.57
CA VAL A 159 5.62 23.57 -13.54
C VAL A 159 6.14 22.95 -14.82
N LYS A 160 5.93 23.62 -15.95
CA LYS A 160 6.41 23.21 -17.27
C LYS A 160 7.94 23.06 -17.28
N GLN A 161 8.67 23.88 -16.51
CA GLN A 161 10.11 23.79 -16.39
C GLN A 161 10.55 22.48 -15.70
N GLY A 162 11.03 21.55 -16.53
CA GLY A 162 11.44 20.21 -16.10
C GLY A 162 10.30 19.20 -16.04
N ALA A 163 9.11 19.56 -16.54
CA ALA A 163 8.05 18.59 -16.81
C ALA A 163 8.29 17.89 -18.15
N GLY A 164 7.85 16.64 -18.26
CA GLY A 164 7.98 15.87 -19.48
C GLY A 164 6.90 14.81 -19.61
N ILE A 165 6.57 14.45 -20.84
CA ILE A 165 5.60 13.40 -21.12
C ILE A 165 6.25 12.04 -20.86
N LYS A 166 5.54 11.17 -20.15
CA LYS A 166 5.94 9.79 -19.85
C LYS A 166 4.79 8.84 -20.16
N ASN A 167 5.13 7.61 -20.54
CA ASN A 167 4.16 6.52 -20.59
C ASN A 167 3.89 6.00 -19.18
N TRP A 168 2.64 5.64 -18.89
CA TRP A 168 2.25 5.04 -17.63
C TRP A 168 3.04 3.77 -17.32
N GLY A 169 3.31 2.92 -18.32
CA GLY A 169 4.13 1.73 -18.12
C GLY A 169 5.54 2.06 -17.61
N SER A 170 6.13 3.18 -18.04
CA SER A 170 7.43 3.63 -17.50
C SER A 170 7.31 4.07 -16.04
N ILE A 171 6.25 4.78 -15.68
CA ILE A 171 6.01 5.19 -14.28
C ILE A 171 5.79 3.97 -13.40
N GLN A 172 4.90 3.06 -13.81
CA GLN A 172 4.51 1.86 -13.07
C GLN A 172 5.68 0.88 -12.87
N ASN A 173 6.52 0.67 -13.89
CA ASN A 173 7.69 -0.20 -13.77
C ASN A 173 8.66 0.24 -12.67
N ASN A 174 8.73 1.54 -12.35
CA ASN A 174 9.57 2.02 -11.26
C ASN A 174 8.97 1.71 -9.88
N LEU A 175 7.65 1.55 -9.78
CA LEU A 175 6.93 1.31 -8.52
C LEU A 175 7.02 -0.14 -8.05
N ASN A 176 7.20 -1.10 -8.96
CA ASN A 176 7.23 -2.53 -8.63
C ASN A 176 8.57 -3.02 -8.03
N ASN A 177 9.55 -2.14 -7.83
CA ASN A 177 10.87 -2.50 -7.28
C ASN A 177 10.95 -2.25 -5.76
N TYR A 178 10.04 -2.84 -4.99
CA TYR A 178 10.12 -2.89 -3.51
C TYR A 178 10.69 -4.21 -3.03
#